data_AF-A0AAW7YHR8-F1
#
_entry.id   AF-A0AAW7YHR8-F1
#
_cell.length_a   1.000
_cell.length_b   1.000
_cell.length_c   1.000
_cell.angle_alpha   90.00
_cell.angle_beta   90.00
_cell.angle_gamma   90.00
#
_symmetry.space_group_name_H-M   'P 1'
#
loop_
_entity.id
_entity.type
_entity.pdbx_description
1 polymer ?
#
loop_
_entity_poly.entity_id
_entity_poly.type
_entity_poly.pdbx_seq_one_letter_code
_entity_poly.pdbx_strand_id
1 'polypeptide(L)'
;MAIKNISYKALAATIAISCSASAMAEISTFKVAVIKDTTASQEIISGDLEASINQLTLTNEDTFENNTGLCVAYLKSKNVEKSESACTAAIESISSVNSYDRKKSYLQSLSYSNRAIARYLKKDFSGAMDDLSVATSINSNTITAGNLQLLKNKILEVDNSADSIFSE
;
A
#
# COMPACT_ATOMS: atom_id res chain seq x y z
N MET A 1 -25.97 -79.13 2.17
CA MET A 1 -25.60 -77.98 1.31
C MET A 1 -25.69 -76.73 2.17
N ALA A 2 -24.56 -76.08 2.42
CA ALA A 2 -24.43 -74.88 3.25
C ALA A 2 -24.97 -73.63 2.55
N ILE A 3 -25.29 -72.57 3.31
CA ILE A 3 -25.07 -71.11 3.06
C ILE A 3 -25.88 -70.38 4.16
N LYS A 4 -25.27 -70.04 5.30
CA LYS A 4 -24.54 -68.80 5.69
C LYS A 4 -25.44 -67.64 6.15
N ASN A 5 -25.36 -67.35 7.44
CA ASN A 5 -25.77 -66.09 8.07
C ASN A 5 -25.13 -64.89 7.37
N ILE A 6 -25.91 -63.86 7.08
CA ILE A 6 -25.42 -62.55 6.65
C ILE A 6 -25.79 -61.56 7.76
N SER A 7 -24.83 -61.31 8.65
CA SER A 7 -24.71 -60.07 9.40
C SER A 7 -24.13 -58.98 8.47
N TYR A 8 -24.02 -57.74 8.98
CA TYR A 8 -23.43 -56.54 8.37
C TYR A 8 -24.45 -55.64 7.64
N LYS A 9 -24.57 -54.33 7.89
CA LYS A 9 -23.59 -53.36 8.38
C LYS A 9 -24.31 -52.19 9.07
N ALA A 10 -23.60 -51.60 10.03
CA ALA A 10 -23.96 -50.38 10.74
C ALA A 10 -24.32 -49.22 9.79
N LEU A 11 -25.41 -48.54 10.12
CA LEU A 11 -25.84 -47.29 9.49
C LEU A 11 -24.95 -46.16 10.02
N ALA A 12 -23.93 -45.76 9.26
CA ALA A 12 -23.10 -44.61 9.60
C ALA A 12 -23.82 -43.31 9.26
N ALA A 13 -24.43 -42.68 10.27
CA ALA A 13 -24.97 -41.32 10.16
C ALA A 13 -23.79 -40.33 9.97
N THR A 14 -23.63 -39.82 8.75
CA THR A 14 -22.59 -38.84 8.43
C THR A 14 -23.11 -37.46 8.82
N ILE A 15 -22.61 -36.94 9.94
CA ILE A 15 -22.81 -35.55 10.33
C ILE A 15 -21.95 -34.69 9.39
N ALA A 16 -22.59 -33.99 8.46
CA ALA A 16 -21.92 -32.97 7.67
C ALA A 16 -21.56 -31.81 8.61
N ILE A 17 -20.30 -31.76 9.04
CA ILE A 17 -19.74 -30.58 9.71
C ILE A 17 -19.66 -29.50 8.62
N SER A 18 -20.64 -28.59 8.60
CA SER A 18 -20.56 -27.35 7.84
C SER A 18 -19.44 -26.51 8.44
N CYS A 19 -18.23 -26.68 7.92
CA CYS A 19 -17.11 -25.84 8.27
C CYS A 19 -17.40 -24.45 7.69
N SER A 20 -17.87 -23.53 8.54
CA SER A 20 -17.88 -22.12 8.22
C SER A 20 -16.43 -21.71 8.02
N ALA A 21 -15.96 -21.70 6.78
CA ALA A 21 -14.66 -21.14 6.45
C ALA A 21 -14.73 -19.65 6.80
N SER A 22 -14.26 -19.29 8.00
CA SER A 22 -13.97 -17.91 8.34
C SER A 22 -12.88 -17.46 7.39
N ALA A 23 -13.25 -16.74 6.33
CA ALA A 23 -12.29 -16.08 5.48
C ALA A 23 -11.52 -15.09 6.37
N MET A 24 -10.28 -15.44 6.72
CA MET A 24 -9.38 -14.51 7.36
C MET A 24 -9.11 -13.41 6.34
N ALA A 25 -9.72 -12.23 6.52
CA ALA A 25 -9.47 -11.08 5.67
C ALA A 25 -7.96 -10.78 5.70
N GLU A 26 -7.31 -10.91 4.56
CA GLU A 26 -5.92 -10.51 4.38
C GLU A 26 -5.82 -9.02 4.76
N ILE A 27 -4.91 -8.66 5.68
CA ILE A 27 -4.67 -7.27 6.04
C ILE A 27 -4.05 -6.59 4.82
N SER A 28 -4.90 -5.95 4.01
CA SER A 28 -4.44 -5.16 2.88
C SER A 28 -3.56 -4.02 3.38
N THR A 29 -2.33 -3.98 2.89
CA THR A 29 -1.36 -2.90 3.15
C THR A 29 -1.29 -1.95 1.96
N PHE A 30 -0.97 -0.69 2.21
CA PHE A 30 -0.76 0.26 1.12
C PHE A 30 0.42 -0.18 0.26
N LYS A 31 0.26 -0.11 -1.06
CA LYS A 31 1.32 -0.39 -2.02
C LYS A 31 2.12 0.88 -2.26
N VAL A 32 3.42 0.85 -1.97
CA VAL A 32 4.34 1.96 -2.20
C VAL A 32 5.08 1.73 -3.52
N ALA A 33 5.08 2.75 -4.39
CA ALA A 33 5.75 2.66 -5.68
C ALA A 33 7.20 3.17 -5.60
N VAL A 34 8.14 2.40 -6.14
CA VAL A 34 9.56 2.76 -6.24
C VAL A 34 10.01 2.70 -7.70
N ILE A 35 10.92 3.58 -8.09
CA ILE A 35 11.55 3.55 -9.43
C ILE A 35 12.70 2.55 -9.38
N LYS A 36 12.77 1.66 -10.36
CA LYS A 36 13.84 0.67 -10.48
C LYS A 36 15.02 1.26 -11.25
N ASP A 37 16.18 0.63 -11.08
CA ASP A 37 17.40 0.93 -11.84
C ASP A 37 17.89 2.38 -11.66
N THR A 38 17.59 2.97 -10.50
CA THR A 38 18.09 4.29 -10.06
C THR A 38 18.99 4.14 -8.85
N THR A 39 19.69 5.23 -8.49
CA THR A 39 20.44 5.35 -7.23
C THR A 39 19.63 4.82 -6.05
N ALA A 40 20.26 3.98 -5.23
CA ALA A 40 19.71 3.37 -4.02
C ALA A 40 18.44 2.49 -4.20
N SER A 41 17.96 2.25 -5.43
CA SER A 41 16.72 1.50 -5.64
C SER A 41 16.81 0.05 -5.19
N GLN A 42 17.98 -0.57 -5.28
CA GLN A 42 18.21 -1.95 -4.83
C GLN A 42 18.17 -2.05 -3.30
N GLU A 43 18.80 -1.11 -2.61
CA GLU A 43 18.83 -0.97 -1.16
C GLU A 43 17.41 -0.72 -0.61
N ILE A 44 16.63 0.16 -1.27
CA ILE A 44 15.22 0.37 -0.94
C ILE A 44 14.43 -0.93 -1.08
N ILE A 45 14.63 -1.68 -2.16
CA ILE A 45 13.88 -2.91 -2.44
C ILE A 45 14.26 -4.01 -1.46
N SER A 46 15.55 -4.21 -1.17
CA SER A 46 16.06 -5.20 -0.23
C SER A 46 15.76 -4.87 1.24
N GLY A 47 15.47 -3.60 1.54
CA GLY A 47 15.13 -3.13 2.88
C GLY A 47 16.31 -2.55 3.66
N ASP A 48 17.46 -2.34 3.01
CA ASP A 48 18.58 -1.58 3.58
C ASP A 48 18.31 -0.07 3.49
N LEU A 49 17.36 0.39 4.32
CA LEU A 49 16.84 1.74 4.26
C LEU A 49 17.87 2.77 4.72
N GLU A 50 18.72 2.43 5.69
CA GLU A 50 19.76 3.34 6.18
C GLU A 50 20.80 3.63 5.09
N ALA A 51 21.32 2.58 4.43
CA ALA A 51 22.24 2.76 3.31
C ALA A 51 21.59 3.57 2.19
N SER A 52 20.32 3.28 1.86
CA SER A 52 19.61 4.03 0.82
C SER A 52 19.48 5.52 1.14
N ILE A 53 19.10 5.87 2.38
CA ILE A 53 18.94 7.27 2.80
C ILE A 53 20.28 7.99 2.77
N ASN A 54 21.34 7.36 3.29
CA ASN A 54 22.69 7.93 3.27
C ASN A 54 23.15 8.20 1.83
N GLN A 55 22.97 7.24 0.92
CA GLN A 55 23.36 7.41 -0.48
C GLN A 55 22.58 8.54 -1.16
N LEU A 56 21.25 8.58 -1.02
CA LEU A 56 20.40 9.58 -1.66
C LEU A 56 20.65 11.00 -1.12
N THR A 57 20.93 11.14 0.18
CA THR A 57 21.24 12.45 0.79
C THR A 57 22.65 12.95 0.48
N LEU A 58 23.62 12.07 0.26
CA LEU A 58 24.99 12.48 -0.12
C LEU A 58 25.05 13.12 -1.50
N THR A 59 24.21 12.67 -2.44
CA THR A 59 24.20 13.24 -3.79
C THR A 59 23.70 14.69 -3.81
N ASN A 60 22.84 15.09 -2.87
CA ASN A 60 22.16 16.40 -2.85
C ASN A 60 21.50 16.78 -4.18
N GLU A 61 21.11 15.78 -4.99
CA GLU A 61 20.46 15.97 -6.28
C GLU A 61 18.94 16.15 -6.10
N ASP A 62 18.39 17.24 -6.61
CA ASP A 62 16.94 17.50 -6.61
C ASP A 62 16.26 16.92 -7.87
N THR A 63 16.52 15.65 -8.14
CA THR A 63 15.94 14.93 -9.28
C THR A 63 14.68 14.18 -8.87
N PHE A 64 13.79 13.94 -9.83
CA PHE A 64 12.57 13.16 -9.61
C PHE A 64 12.88 11.78 -9.01
N GLU A 65 13.90 11.11 -9.54
CA GLU A 65 14.35 9.80 -9.09
C GLU A 65 14.87 9.83 -7.66
N ASN A 66 15.74 10.80 -7.32
CA ASN A 66 16.31 10.92 -5.97
C ASN A 66 15.23 11.25 -4.92
N ASN A 67 14.36 12.21 -5.23
CA ASN A 67 13.24 12.58 -4.38
C ASN A 67 12.25 11.45 -4.18
N THR A 68 11.93 10.70 -5.24
CA THR A 68 11.09 9.49 -5.14
C THR A 68 11.76 8.43 -4.28
N GLY A 69 13.07 8.21 -4.44
CA GLY A 69 13.85 7.33 -3.59
C GLY A 69 13.75 7.70 -2.11
N LEU A 70 13.97 8.98 -1.78
CA LEU A 70 13.89 9.49 -0.40
C LEU A 70 12.48 9.34 0.18
N CYS A 71 11.45 9.68 -0.60
CA CYS A 71 10.05 9.51 -0.25
C CYS A 71 9.77 8.07 0.20
N VAL A 72 10.16 7.09 -0.63
CA VAL A 72 9.93 5.66 -0.36
C VAL A 72 10.79 5.17 0.81
N ALA A 73 12.05 5.55 0.89
CA ALA A 73 12.93 5.15 1.98
C ALA A 73 12.42 5.67 3.34
N TYR A 74 11.94 6.90 3.40
CA TYR A 74 11.32 7.47 4.60
C TYR A 74 9.96 6.84 4.94
N LEU A 75 9.13 6.50 3.95
CA LEU A 75 7.90 5.72 4.17
C LEU A 75 8.23 4.38 4.84
N LYS A 76 9.17 3.63 4.26
CA LYS A 76 9.53 2.28 4.74
C LYS A 76 10.24 2.30 6.11
N SER A 77 10.95 3.38 6.42
CA SER A 77 11.62 3.57 7.73
C SER A 77 10.72 4.25 8.77
N LYS A 78 9.47 4.56 8.41
CA LYS A 78 8.48 5.24 9.27
C LYS A 78 8.91 6.64 9.72
N ASN A 79 9.79 7.30 8.97
CA ASN A 79 10.13 8.71 9.20
C ASN A 79 9.07 9.59 8.52
N VAL A 80 7.93 9.76 9.19
CA VAL A 80 6.71 10.27 8.54
C VAL A 80 6.84 11.73 8.10
N GLU A 81 7.51 12.57 8.89
CA GLU A 81 7.73 13.98 8.57
C GLU A 81 8.60 14.15 7.32
N LYS A 82 9.76 13.47 7.28
CA LYS A 82 10.65 13.53 6.11
C LYS A 82 10.03 12.88 4.89
N SER A 83 9.19 11.85 5.10
CA SER A 83 8.47 11.18 4.04
C SER A 83 7.55 12.13 3.28
N GLU A 84 6.67 12.87 3.97
CA GLU A 84 5.76 13.80 3.29
C GLU A 84 6.52 14.88 2.49
N SER A 85 7.58 15.44 3.09
CA SER A 85 8.43 16.44 2.43
C SER A 85 9.10 15.88 1.18
N ALA A 86 9.73 14.70 1.26
CA ALA A 86 10.39 14.08 0.11
C ALA A 86 9.40 13.68 -0.99
N CYS A 87 8.20 13.19 -0.63
CA CYS A 87 7.17 12.89 -1.62
C CYS A 87 6.63 14.16 -2.30
N THR A 88 6.58 15.29 -1.58
CA THR A 88 6.23 16.60 -2.17
C THR A 88 7.30 17.06 -3.16
N ALA A 89 8.58 16.98 -2.78
CA ALA A 89 9.69 17.27 -3.69
C ALA A 89 9.66 16.38 -4.96
N ALA A 90 9.27 15.11 -4.84
CA ALA A 90 9.08 14.22 -5.98
C ALA A 90 7.94 14.69 -6.91
N ILE A 91 6.82 15.19 -6.36
CA ILE A 91 5.73 15.74 -7.17
C ILE A 91 6.17 17.02 -7.89
N GLU A 92 6.91 17.91 -7.24
CA GLU A 92 7.36 19.18 -7.80
C GLU A 92 8.42 18.98 -8.91
N SER A 93 9.34 18.03 -8.69
CA SER A 93 10.40 17.68 -9.65
C SER A 93 9.90 16.87 -10.86
N ILE A 94 8.64 16.40 -10.89
CA ILE A 94 8.08 15.64 -12.03
C ILE A 94 8.24 16.40 -13.34
N SER A 95 8.17 17.75 -13.29
CA SER A 95 8.27 18.60 -14.46
C SER A 95 9.58 18.41 -15.22
N SER A 96 10.67 18.06 -14.52
CA SER A 96 12.01 17.83 -15.07
C SER A 96 12.18 16.49 -15.79
N VAL A 97 11.24 15.54 -15.63
CA VAL A 97 11.30 14.23 -16.28
C VAL A 97 11.11 14.38 -17.79
N ASN A 98 12.17 14.08 -18.55
CA ASN A 98 12.14 14.03 -20.01
C ASN A 98 11.57 12.68 -20.50
N SER A 99 10.25 12.58 -20.56
CA SER A 99 9.53 11.40 -21.03
C SER A 99 8.19 11.79 -21.64
N TYR A 100 7.60 10.90 -22.44
CA TYR A 100 6.26 11.09 -23.01
C TYR A 100 5.20 11.33 -21.93
N ASP A 101 4.20 12.15 -22.25
CA ASP A 101 3.15 12.59 -21.32
C ASP A 101 2.48 11.44 -20.57
N ARG A 102 2.17 10.33 -21.25
CA ARG A 102 1.56 9.16 -20.59
C ARG A 102 2.43 8.58 -19.47
N LYS A 103 3.75 8.49 -19.68
CA LYS A 103 4.69 8.01 -18.65
C LYS A 103 4.80 9.03 -17.52
N LYS A 104 4.84 10.33 -17.85
CA LYS A 104 4.88 11.41 -16.87
C LYS A 104 3.63 11.42 -15.98
N SER A 105 2.43 11.33 -16.54
CA SER A 105 1.17 11.23 -15.80
C SER A 105 1.12 9.97 -14.93
N TYR A 106 1.59 8.83 -15.44
CA TYR A 106 1.69 7.61 -14.64
C TYR A 106 2.61 7.80 -13.42
N LEU A 107 3.82 8.32 -13.62
CA LEU A 107 4.76 8.61 -12.54
C LEU A 107 4.18 9.64 -11.54
N GLN A 108 3.57 10.71 -12.04
CA GLN A 108 2.93 11.72 -11.21
C GLN A 108 1.83 11.11 -10.32
N SER A 109 0.99 10.24 -10.87
CA SER A 109 -0.06 9.56 -10.11
C SER A 109 0.50 8.71 -8.98
N LEU A 110 1.64 8.03 -9.21
CA LEU A 110 2.31 7.23 -8.21
C LEU A 110 2.93 8.09 -7.11
N SER A 111 3.49 9.26 -7.45
CA SER A 111 4.03 10.20 -6.46
C SER A 111 2.93 10.76 -5.54
N TYR A 112 1.77 11.12 -6.08
CA TYR A 112 0.59 11.46 -5.26
C TYR A 112 0.16 10.29 -4.37
N SER A 113 0.09 9.08 -4.91
CA SER A 113 -0.24 7.90 -4.10
C SER A 113 0.78 7.65 -2.99
N ASN A 114 2.07 7.87 -3.21
CA ASN A 114 3.09 7.72 -2.17
C ASN A 114 2.93 8.80 -1.08
N ARG A 115 2.69 10.07 -1.46
CA ARG A 115 2.44 11.15 -0.48
C ARG A 115 1.18 10.89 0.35
N ALA A 116 0.14 10.34 -0.24
CA ALA A 116 -1.07 9.96 0.48
C ALA A 116 -0.79 8.98 1.63
N ILE A 117 0.11 8.02 1.42
CA ILE A 117 0.52 7.07 2.46
C ILE A 117 1.26 7.80 3.58
N ALA A 118 2.13 8.76 3.26
CA ALA A 118 2.81 9.59 4.25
C ALA A 118 1.79 10.37 5.10
N ARG A 119 0.82 11.04 4.47
CA ARG A 119 -0.24 11.79 5.16
C ARG A 119 -1.14 10.90 6.01
N TYR A 120 -1.53 9.73 5.50
CA TYR A 120 -2.26 8.73 6.27
C TYR A 120 -1.50 8.33 7.56
N LEU A 121 -0.18 8.08 7.45
CA LEU A 121 0.67 7.76 8.60
C LEU A 121 0.78 8.93 9.60
N LYS A 122 0.59 10.18 9.17
CA LYS A 122 0.47 11.37 10.04
C LYS A 122 -0.93 11.58 10.60
N LYS A 123 -1.88 10.69 10.31
CA LYS A 123 -3.32 10.83 10.62
C LYS A 123 -3.98 12.01 9.89
N ASP A 124 -3.36 12.51 8.82
CA ASP A 124 -3.99 13.46 7.90
C ASP A 124 -4.81 12.68 6.85
N PHE A 125 -5.98 12.20 7.26
CA PHE A 125 -6.85 11.38 6.42
C PHE A 125 -7.48 12.18 5.27
N SER A 126 -7.78 13.47 5.50
CA SER A 126 -8.31 14.35 4.45
C SER A 126 -7.26 14.56 3.36
N GLY A 127 -6.03 14.95 3.73
CA GLY A 127 -4.96 15.16 2.77
C GLY A 127 -4.54 13.88 2.06
N ALA A 128 -4.64 12.72 2.71
CA ALA A 128 -4.45 11.41 2.06
C ALA A 128 -5.55 11.10 1.03
N MET A 129 -6.81 11.44 1.33
CA MET A 129 -7.95 11.26 0.42
C MET A 129 -7.83 12.16 -0.81
N ASP A 130 -7.44 13.42 -0.59
CA ASP A 130 -7.21 14.39 -1.67
C ASP A 130 -6.11 13.90 -2.61
N ASP A 131 -4.99 13.44 -2.05
CA ASP A 131 -3.87 12.93 -2.85
C ASP A 131 -4.24 11.69 -3.67
N LEU A 132 -4.96 10.71 -3.10
CA LEU A 132 -5.40 9.53 -3.86
C LEU A 132 -6.50 9.85 -4.88
N SER A 133 -7.33 10.85 -4.62
CA SER A 133 -8.31 11.35 -5.58
C SER A 133 -7.63 12.03 -6.77
N VAL A 134 -6.59 12.84 -6.52
CA VAL A 134 -5.75 13.42 -7.58
C VAL A 134 -4.98 12.33 -8.33
N ALA A 135 -4.38 11.36 -7.63
CA ALA A 135 -3.66 10.26 -8.26
C ALA A 135 -4.54 9.50 -9.26
N THR A 136 -5.76 9.13 -8.84
CA THR A 136 -6.69 8.38 -9.68
C THR A 136 -7.28 9.20 -10.83
N SER A 137 -7.42 10.53 -10.69
CA SER A 137 -7.86 11.41 -11.78
C SER A 137 -6.78 11.63 -12.85
N ILE A 138 -5.51 11.68 -12.45
CA ILE A 138 -4.36 11.76 -13.39
C ILE A 138 -4.19 10.42 -14.12
N ASN A 139 -4.17 9.32 -13.36
CA ASN A 139 -4.02 7.98 -13.91
C ASN A 139 -4.61 6.94 -12.94
N SER A 140 -5.76 6.39 -13.30
CA SER A 140 -6.39 5.29 -12.56
C SER A 140 -5.72 3.96 -12.93
N ASN A 141 -4.66 3.62 -12.22
CA ASN A 141 -4.00 2.32 -12.31
C ASN A 141 -4.30 1.46 -11.07
N THR A 142 -3.85 0.20 -11.11
CA THR A 142 -4.13 -0.76 -10.05
C THR A 142 -3.57 -0.37 -8.68
N ILE A 143 -2.48 0.41 -8.62
CA ILE A 143 -1.88 0.89 -7.37
C ILE A 143 -2.71 2.05 -6.82
N THR A 144 -2.97 3.08 -7.63
CA THR A 144 -3.68 4.29 -7.18
C THR A 144 -5.13 3.96 -6.79
N ALA A 145 -5.83 3.16 -7.60
CA ALA A 145 -7.19 2.71 -7.30
C ALA A 145 -7.25 1.78 -6.08
N GLY A 146 -6.31 0.84 -5.97
CA GLY A 146 -6.25 -0.08 -4.82
C GLY A 146 -5.95 0.64 -3.50
N ASN A 147 -5.02 1.59 -3.51
CA ASN A 147 -4.71 2.40 -2.34
C ASN A 147 -5.88 3.31 -1.95
N LEU A 148 -6.59 3.92 -2.92
CA LEU A 148 -7.80 4.71 -2.64
C LEU A 148 -8.89 3.87 -1.97
N GLN A 149 -9.15 2.67 -2.48
CA GLN A 149 -10.11 1.75 -1.89
C GLN A 149 -9.71 1.37 -0.46
N LEU A 150 -8.42 1.06 -0.26
CA LEU A 150 -7.91 0.72 1.07
C LEU A 150 -8.06 1.88 2.06
N LEU A 151 -7.75 3.11 1.65
CA LEU A 151 -7.91 4.28 2.50
C LEU A 151 -9.37 4.46 2.94
N LYS A 152 -10.32 4.35 2.01
CA LYS A 152 -11.76 4.45 2.32
C LYS A 152 -12.18 3.43 3.36
N ASN A 153 -11.77 2.17 3.21
CA ASN A 153 -12.08 1.12 4.18
C ASN A 153 -11.48 1.43 5.56
N LYS A 154 -10.22 1.87 5.61
CA LYS A 154 -9.53 2.20 6.87
C LYS A 154 -10.18 3.39 7.60
N ILE A 155 -10.63 4.41 6.88
CA ILE A 155 -11.34 5.55 7.49
C ILE A 155 -12.67 5.08 8.09
N LEU A 156 -13.43 4.25 7.37
CA LEU A 156 -14.69 3.69 7.88
C LEU A 156 -14.48 2.82 9.13
N GLU A 157 -13.40 2.03 9.18
CA GLU A 157 -13.04 1.24 10.38
C GLU A 157 -12.74 2.14 11.58
N VAL A 158 -12.04 3.26 11.38
CA VAL A 158 -11.74 4.24 12.43
C VAL A 158 -13.03 4.86 12.96
N ASP A 159 -13.94 5.29 12.10
CA ASP A 159 -15.21 5.92 12.51
C ASP A 159 -16.08 4.95 13.32
N ASN A 160 -16.25 3.71 12.85
CA ASN A 160 -17.01 2.67 13.57
C ASN A 160 -16.40 2.33 14.94
N SER A 161 -15.07 2.37 15.06
CA SER A 161 -14.39 2.14 16.34
C SER A 161 -14.62 3.28 17.33
N ALA A 162 -14.72 4.52 16.87
CA ALA A 162 -15.01 5.67 17.71
C ALA A 162 -16.43 5.60 18.28
N ASP A 163 -17.43 5.25 17.46
CA ASP A 163 -18.84 5.14 17.90
C ASP A 163 -19.06 4.03 18.95
N SER A 164 -18.30 2.94 18.88
CA SER A 164 -18.39 1.84 19.85
C SER A 164 -17.93 2.21 21.26
N ILE A 165 -17.04 3.21 21.40
CA ILE A 165 -16.47 3.63 22.70
C ILE A 165 -17.43 4.57 23.46
N PHE A 166 -18.34 5.24 22.76
CA PHE A 166 -19.32 6.16 23.37
C PHE A 166 -20.68 5.50 23.66
N SER A 167 -20.79 4.18 23.46
CA SER A 167 -22.04 3.42 23.59
C SER A 167 -22.08 2.47 24.81
N GLU A 168 -21.08 2.50 25.69
CA GLU A 168 -21.04 1.74 26.97
C GLU A 168 -21.34 2.60 28.20
#